data_AF-A0A383CZQ4-F1
#
_entry.id   AF-A0A383CZQ4-F1
#
_cell.length_a   1.000
_cell.length_b   1.000
_cell.length_c   1.000
_cell.angle_alpha   90.00
_cell.angle_beta   90.00
_cell.angle_gamma   90.00
#
_symmetry.space_group_name_H-M   'P 1'
#
loop_
_entity.id
_entity.type
_entity.pdbx_description
1 polymer ?
#
loop_
_entity_poly.entity_id
_entity_poly.type
_entity_poly.pdbx_seq_one_letter_code
_entity_poly.pdbx_strand_id
1 'polypeptide(L)'
;KVKKIDQQIVSVTIRRQDFDPARNNRVTEWLRFCHYLQAEGYFPVIVPDTDHSFDTDELFPGIYVFHECAWNMGLRMALYEFCYLNFFVPSGPSWLGSGGKKVSYIAMNMLPKGSKITTIEAYNKVGHPTGENYRWAWPNQKLVYKPDTYENILAEFKYYIQENEGQ
;
A
#
# COMPACT_ATOMS: atom_id res chain seq x y z
N LYS A 1 12.91 27.30 11.34
CA LYS A 1 11.51 27.05 10.92
C LYS A 1 11.48 25.71 10.20
N VAL A 2 10.88 24.68 10.81
CA VAL A 2 10.65 23.40 10.12
C VAL A 2 9.64 23.69 9.00
N LYS A 3 9.99 23.43 7.74
CA LYS A 3 9.04 23.50 6.64
C LYS A 3 7.93 22.48 6.95
N LYS A 4 6.70 22.95 7.10
CA LYS A 4 5.55 22.07 7.30
C LYS A 4 5.25 21.39 5.97
N ILE A 5 4.99 20.09 6.00
CA ILE A 5 4.43 19.41 4.84
C ILE A 5 2.94 19.75 4.87
N ASP A 6 2.51 20.61 3.95
CA ASP A 6 1.14 21.15 3.95
C ASP A 6 0.12 20.17 3.34
N GLN A 7 0.59 19.15 2.61
CA GLN A 7 -0.23 18.12 1.98
C GLN A 7 -0.20 16.79 2.76
N GLN A 8 -1.34 16.12 2.84
CA GLN A 8 -1.41 14.77 3.40
C GLN A 8 -0.70 13.78 2.49
N ILE A 9 0.25 13.02 3.05
CA ILE A 9 1.02 12.02 2.30
C ILE A 9 0.24 10.71 2.23
N VAL A 10 0.13 10.16 1.02
CA VAL A 10 -0.37 8.81 0.80
C VAL A 10 0.76 7.97 0.22
N SER A 11 1.22 6.95 0.95
CA SER A 11 2.26 6.06 0.44
C SER A 11 1.67 4.91 -0.36
N VAL A 12 2.38 4.46 -1.39
CA VAL A 12 2.06 3.24 -2.15
C VAL A 12 3.32 2.38 -2.19
N THR A 13 3.26 1.21 -1.55
CA THR A 13 4.35 0.24 -1.66
C THR A 13 4.19 -0.58 -2.92
N ILE A 14 5.23 -0.56 -3.76
CA ILE A 14 5.30 -1.32 -4.99
C ILE A 14 6.04 -2.62 -4.74
N ARG A 15 5.49 -3.69 -5.30
CA ARG A 15 6.05 -5.02 -5.36
C ARG A 15 6.30 -5.37 -6.82
N ARG A 16 7.51 -5.83 -7.10
CA ARG A 16 7.91 -6.33 -8.43
C ARG A 16 8.86 -7.50 -8.23
N GLN A 17 8.35 -8.72 -8.37
CA GLN A 17 9.15 -9.94 -8.30
C GLN A 17 8.73 -10.94 -9.37
N ASP A 18 9.71 -11.68 -9.90
CA ASP A 18 9.48 -12.68 -10.96
C ASP A 18 8.99 -14.03 -10.43
N PHE A 19 9.27 -14.33 -9.15
CA PHE A 19 8.93 -15.62 -8.56
C PHE A 19 7.41 -15.85 -8.45
N ASP A 20 6.69 -14.84 -7.97
CA ASP A 20 5.23 -14.86 -7.78
C ASP A 20 4.60 -13.55 -8.28
N PRO A 21 4.54 -13.36 -9.62
CA PRO A 21 4.17 -12.09 -10.23
C PRO A 21 2.68 -11.74 -10.06
N ALA A 22 1.83 -12.72 -9.71
CA ALA A 22 0.42 -12.49 -9.42
C ALA A 22 0.20 -11.51 -8.25
N ARG A 23 1.20 -11.37 -7.37
CA ARG A 23 1.19 -10.44 -6.24
C ARG A 23 1.72 -9.05 -6.57
N ASN A 24 2.32 -8.86 -7.75
CA ASN A 24 2.87 -7.57 -8.14
C ASN A 24 1.74 -6.57 -8.35
N ASN A 25 2.04 -5.31 -8.10
CA ASN A 25 1.11 -4.22 -8.35
C ASN A 25 0.76 -4.13 -9.85
N ARG A 26 -0.48 -3.75 -10.15
CA ARG A 26 -0.87 -3.29 -11.49
C ARG A 26 -0.37 -1.85 -11.70
N VAL A 27 0.89 -1.70 -12.09
CA VAL A 27 1.61 -0.42 -12.16
C VAL A 27 0.78 0.70 -12.82
N THR A 28 0.15 0.43 -13.97
CA THR A 28 -0.65 1.43 -14.70
C THR A 28 -1.86 1.93 -13.91
N GLU A 29 -2.51 1.05 -13.14
CA GLU A 29 -3.66 1.38 -12.28
C GLU A 29 -3.22 2.24 -11.09
N TRP A 30 -2.10 1.89 -10.47
CA TRP A 30 -1.51 2.64 -9.36
C TRP A 30 -1.00 4.01 -9.79
N LEU A 31 -0.37 4.13 -10.97
CA LEU A 31 0.04 5.42 -11.52
C LEU A 31 -1.17 6.33 -11.76
N ARG A 32 -2.24 5.79 -12.37
CA ARG A 32 -3.50 6.51 -12.58
C ARG A 32 -4.09 7.00 -11.25
N PHE A 33 -4.04 6.18 -10.21
CA PHE A 33 -4.47 6.56 -8.87
C PHE A 33 -3.58 7.64 -8.23
N CYS A 34 -2.26 7.58 -8.41
CA CYS A 34 -1.36 8.61 -7.90
C CYS A 34 -1.62 9.99 -8.54
N HIS A 35 -1.91 10.06 -9.83
CA HIS A 35 -2.30 11.31 -10.47
C HIS A 35 -3.65 11.84 -9.96
N TYR A 36 -4.60 10.95 -9.67
CA TYR A 36 -5.83 11.35 -8.98
C TYR A 36 -5.54 11.97 -7.61
N LEU A 37 -4.67 11.34 -6.80
CA LEU A 37 -4.26 11.88 -5.50
C LEU A 37 -3.65 13.29 -5.61
N GLN A 38 -2.77 13.53 -6.59
CA GLN A 38 -2.21 14.87 -6.85
C GLN A 38 -3.31 15.90 -7.19
N ALA A 39 -4.27 15.52 -8.04
CA ALA A 39 -5.37 16.40 -8.44
C ALA A 39 -6.31 16.77 -7.28
N GLU A 40 -6.45 15.86 -6.30
CA GLU A 40 -7.23 16.08 -5.07
C GLU A 40 -6.42 16.73 -3.94
N GLY A 41 -5.16 17.13 -4.19
CA GLY A 41 -4.33 17.86 -3.23
C GLY A 41 -3.52 17.00 -2.26
N TYR A 42 -3.52 15.67 -2.41
CA TYR A 42 -2.66 14.76 -1.66
C TYR A 42 -1.26 14.68 -2.28
N PHE A 43 -0.29 14.23 -1.48
CA PHE A 43 1.08 13.99 -1.93
C PHE A 43 1.35 12.48 -2.02
N PRO A 44 1.23 11.85 -3.20
CA PRO A 44 1.55 10.43 -3.36
C PRO A 44 3.07 10.19 -3.27
N VAL A 45 3.45 9.16 -2.52
CA VAL A 45 4.84 8.71 -2.38
C VAL A 45 4.94 7.23 -2.73
N ILE A 46 5.73 6.90 -3.74
CA ILE A 46 6.04 5.51 -4.08
C ILE A 46 7.17 5.02 -3.19
N VAL A 47 6.98 3.85 -2.56
CA VAL A 47 8.05 3.09 -1.91
C VAL A 47 8.31 1.86 -2.78
N PRO A 48 9.47 1.79 -3.46
CA PRO A 48 9.71 0.72 -4.42
C PRO A 48 9.97 -0.63 -3.75
N ASP A 49 9.93 -1.68 -4.57
CA ASP A 49 10.47 -2.99 -4.21
C ASP A 49 12.00 -2.85 -4.06
N THR A 50 12.59 -3.58 -3.11
CA THR A 50 14.03 -3.51 -2.85
C THR A 50 14.84 -3.90 -4.09
N ASP A 51 14.42 -4.96 -4.79
CA ASP A 51 15.12 -5.49 -5.96
C ASP A 51 15.02 -4.56 -7.19
N HIS A 52 14.04 -3.65 -7.20
CA HIS A 52 13.72 -2.73 -8.29
C HIS A 52 13.71 -1.26 -7.84
N SER A 53 14.49 -0.93 -6.81
CA SER A 53 14.53 0.44 -6.32
C SER A 53 15.04 1.39 -7.41
N PHE A 54 16.15 1.07 -8.08
CA PHE A 54 16.79 1.99 -9.03
C PHE A 54 16.07 2.20 -10.37
N ASP A 55 15.05 1.42 -10.71
CA ASP A 55 14.32 1.50 -11.99
C ASP A 55 12.83 1.84 -11.82
N THR A 56 12.38 2.17 -10.60
CA THR A 56 10.96 2.46 -10.34
C THR A 56 10.52 3.84 -10.84
N ASP A 57 11.42 4.83 -10.98
CA ASP A 57 11.06 6.18 -11.44
C ASP A 57 10.42 6.18 -12.83
N GLU A 58 10.91 5.33 -13.74
CA GLU A 58 10.39 5.19 -15.10
C GLU A 58 8.93 4.71 -15.13
N LEU A 59 8.52 3.96 -14.11
CA LEU A 59 7.18 3.43 -13.98
C LEU A 59 6.18 4.45 -13.41
N PHE A 60 6.68 5.50 -12.75
CA PHE A 60 5.87 6.48 -12.05
C PHE A 60 6.26 7.93 -12.41
N PRO A 61 6.17 8.32 -13.70
CA PRO A 61 6.55 9.65 -14.14
C PRO A 61 5.71 10.73 -13.44
N GLY A 62 6.39 11.74 -12.88
CA GLY A 62 5.74 12.85 -12.18
C GLY A 62 5.25 12.54 -10.76
N ILE A 63 5.52 11.33 -10.24
CA ILE A 63 5.27 10.96 -8.84
C ILE A 63 6.61 10.85 -8.12
N TYR A 64 6.65 11.23 -6.84
CA TYR A 64 7.86 11.12 -6.03
C TYR A 64 8.11 9.66 -5.62
N VAL A 65 9.29 9.13 -5.93
CA VAL A 65 9.75 7.80 -5.51
C VAL A 65 10.76 7.92 -4.39
N PHE A 66 10.49 7.29 -3.25
CA PHE A 66 11.33 7.34 -2.05
C PHE A 66 12.18 6.07 -1.92
N HIS A 67 13.29 6.04 -2.65
CA HIS A 67 14.19 4.89 -2.78
C HIS A 67 14.80 4.41 -1.48
N GLU A 68 15.16 5.32 -0.57
CA GLU A 68 15.83 4.97 0.69
C GLU A 68 14.94 4.13 1.60
N CYS A 69 13.62 4.28 1.51
CA CYS A 69 12.66 3.44 2.24
C CYS A 69 12.68 1.98 1.74
N ALA A 70 13.24 1.70 0.55
CA ALA A 70 13.45 0.34 0.06
C ALA A 70 14.51 -0.43 0.85
N TRP A 71 15.47 0.28 1.44
CA TRP A 71 16.67 -0.28 2.05
C TRP A 71 16.78 -0.02 3.56
N ASN A 72 16.01 0.94 4.07
CA ASN A 72 16.03 1.30 5.49
C ASN A 72 14.65 1.09 6.14
N MET A 73 14.56 0.04 6.94
CA MET A 73 13.32 -0.35 7.63
C MET A 73 12.84 0.69 8.65
N GLY A 74 13.76 1.38 9.31
CA GLY A 74 13.43 2.44 10.26
C GLY A 74 12.80 3.64 9.57
N LEU A 75 13.38 4.08 8.45
CA LEU A 75 12.81 5.14 7.61
C LEU A 75 11.46 4.73 7.02
N ARG A 76 11.34 3.49 6.54
CA ARG A 76 10.08 2.96 6.01
C ARG A 76 8.97 2.99 7.07
N MET A 77 9.25 2.56 8.30
CA MET A 77 8.26 2.63 9.38
C MET A 77 7.93 4.06 9.79
N ALA A 78 8.91 4.94 9.88
CA ALA A 78 8.67 6.35 10.17
C ALA A 78 7.78 7.01 9.11
N LEU A 79 7.99 6.68 7.83
CA LEU A 79 7.11 7.10 6.74
C LEU A 79 5.70 6.54 6.94
N TYR A 80 5.56 5.24 7.19
CA TYR A 80 4.25 4.61 7.36
C TYR A 80 3.44 5.19 8.52
N GLU A 81 4.07 5.53 9.64
CA GLU A 81 3.41 6.20 10.77
C GLU A 81 3.08 7.68 10.50
N PHE A 82 3.83 8.34 9.61
CA PHE A 82 3.63 9.74 9.26
C PHE A 82 2.57 9.93 8.17
N CYS A 83 2.43 8.97 7.26
CA CYS A 83 1.47 9.03 6.18
C CYS A 83 0.03 9.07 6.71
N TYR A 84 -0.80 9.86 6.01
CA TYR A 84 -2.23 9.89 6.25
C TYR A 84 -2.88 8.54 5.95
N LEU A 85 -2.39 7.88 4.89
CA LEU A 85 -2.79 6.53 4.51
C LEU A 85 -1.66 5.82 3.77
N ASN A 86 -1.53 4.51 3.98
CA ASN A 86 -0.58 3.67 3.28
C ASN A 86 -1.31 2.63 2.43
N PHE A 87 -0.85 2.41 1.21
CA PHE A 87 -1.33 1.32 0.36
C PHE A 87 -0.29 0.21 0.25
N PHE A 88 -0.78 -1.01 0.41
CA PHE A 88 0.01 -2.23 0.28
C PHE A 88 -0.62 -3.21 -0.70
N VAL A 89 0.18 -4.18 -1.12
CA VAL A 89 -0.24 -5.45 -1.71
C VAL A 89 0.42 -6.58 -0.90
N PRO A 90 0.06 -7.87 -1.08
CA PRO A 90 0.67 -8.97 -0.33
C PRO A 90 2.18 -8.96 -0.43
N SER A 91 2.86 -8.58 0.65
CA SER A 91 4.30 -8.34 0.67
C SER A 91 4.83 -8.33 2.11
N GLY A 92 6.14 -8.53 2.29
CA GLY A 92 6.76 -8.37 3.62
C GLY A 92 6.49 -7.00 4.25
N PRO A 93 6.59 -5.90 3.50
CA PRO A 93 6.22 -4.56 3.97
C PRO A 93 4.78 -4.43 4.49
N SER A 94 3.80 -5.11 3.89
CA SER A 94 2.42 -5.06 4.39
C SER A 94 2.31 -5.69 5.78
N TRP A 95 3.05 -6.77 6.02
CA TRP A 95 3.13 -7.41 7.34
C TRP A 95 3.79 -6.50 8.37
N LEU A 96 4.88 -5.83 8.00
CA LEU A 96 5.55 -4.83 8.84
C LEU A 96 4.58 -3.72 9.27
N GLY A 97 3.86 -3.13 8.32
CA GLY A 97 2.87 -2.07 8.59
C GLY A 97 1.71 -2.56 9.48
N SER A 98 1.29 -3.83 9.32
CA SER A 98 0.18 -4.41 10.09
C SER A 98 0.43 -4.51 11.59
N GLY A 99 1.69 -4.46 12.04
CA GLY A 99 2.04 -4.44 13.45
C GLY A 99 2.02 -3.06 14.11
N GLY A 100 1.87 -1.98 13.33
CA GLY A 100 1.95 -0.61 13.84
C GLY A 100 0.59 0.02 14.14
N LYS A 101 0.28 0.29 15.41
CA LYS A 101 -0.99 0.95 15.82
C LYS A 101 -1.22 2.31 15.17
N LYS A 102 -0.14 3.03 14.87
CA LYS A 102 -0.18 4.36 14.24
C LYS A 102 -0.23 4.32 12.72
N VAL A 103 -0.13 3.13 12.12
CA VAL A 103 -0.10 2.97 10.66
C VAL A 103 -1.53 2.78 10.16
N SER A 104 -2.08 3.80 9.52
CA SER A 104 -3.32 3.68 8.74
C SER A 104 -3.01 3.04 7.38
N TYR A 105 -3.73 2.00 6.97
CA TYR A 105 -3.49 1.37 5.68
C TYR A 105 -4.69 0.68 5.04
N ILE A 106 -4.60 0.53 3.71
CA ILE A 106 -5.40 -0.38 2.92
C ILE A 106 -4.46 -1.33 2.16
N ALA A 107 -4.57 -2.63 2.43
CA ALA A 107 -3.82 -3.66 1.72
C ALA A 107 -4.72 -4.29 0.65
N MET A 108 -4.45 -3.98 -0.61
CA MET A 108 -5.22 -4.42 -1.77
C MET A 108 -4.82 -5.82 -2.22
N ASN A 109 -5.75 -6.50 -2.91
CA ASN A 109 -5.49 -7.77 -3.58
C ASN A 109 -4.92 -8.87 -2.65
N MET A 110 -5.46 -9.00 -1.44
CA MET A 110 -4.94 -9.89 -0.38
C MET A 110 -5.05 -11.41 -0.63
N LEU A 111 -5.66 -11.80 -1.75
CA LEU A 111 -5.67 -13.17 -2.30
C LEU A 111 -5.56 -13.09 -3.84
N PRO A 112 -4.36 -12.76 -4.37
CA PRO A 112 -4.20 -12.57 -5.79
C PRO A 112 -4.41 -13.90 -6.55
N LYS A 113 -5.26 -13.85 -7.57
CA LYS A 113 -5.53 -15.02 -8.41
C LYS A 113 -4.25 -15.48 -9.10
N GLY A 114 -3.91 -16.76 -8.94
CA GLY A 114 -2.72 -17.36 -9.53
C GLY A 114 -1.45 -17.21 -8.70
N SER A 115 -1.55 -16.69 -7.47
CA SER A 115 -0.41 -16.65 -6.56
C SER A 115 0.07 -18.04 -6.17
N LYS A 116 1.39 -18.21 -6.07
CA LYS A 116 2.03 -19.44 -5.58
C LYS A 116 2.13 -19.47 -4.05
N ILE A 117 2.22 -18.30 -3.42
CA ILE A 117 2.46 -18.15 -1.98
C ILE A 117 1.21 -17.72 -1.23
N THR A 118 0.47 -16.76 -1.78
CA THR A 118 -0.72 -16.16 -1.15
C THR A 118 -1.95 -16.90 -1.64
N THR A 119 -2.11 -18.15 -1.21
CA THR A 119 -3.24 -19.02 -1.54
C THR A 119 -4.18 -19.19 -0.35
N ILE A 120 -5.44 -19.56 -0.63
CA ILE A 120 -6.42 -19.92 0.39
C ILE A 120 -5.90 -21.06 1.28
N GLU A 121 -5.23 -22.06 0.69
CA GLU A 121 -4.64 -23.18 1.42
C GLU A 121 -3.55 -22.70 2.41
N ALA A 122 -2.66 -21.81 1.96
CA ALA A 122 -1.62 -21.26 2.83
C ALA A 122 -2.21 -20.45 3.98
N TYR A 123 -3.26 -19.66 3.72
CA TYR A 123 -3.97 -18.89 4.74
C TYR A 123 -4.66 -19.79 5.76
N ASN A 124 -5.37 -20.83 5.30
CA ASN A 124 -6.03 -21.80 6.16
C ASN A 124 -5.03 -22.55 7.05
N LYS A 125 -3.86 -22.90 6.51
CA LYS A 125 -2.80 -23.61 7.27
C LYS A 125 -2.29 -22.80 8.47
N VAL A 126 -2.28 -21.48 8.38
CA VAL A 126 -1.84 -20.58 9.46
C VAL A 126 -3.00 -19.95 10.23
N GLY A 127 -4.24 -20.40 9.98
CA GLY A 127 -5.44 -19.90 10.65
C GLY A 127 -5.79 -18.45 10.32
N HIS A 128 -5.35 -17.93 9.18
CA HIS A 128 -5.67 -16.57 8.75
C HIS A 128 -7.07 -16.54 8.09
N PRO A 129 -8.03 -15.73 8.59
CA PRO A 129 -9.38 -15.71 8.06
C PRO A 129 -9.42 -15.04 6.68
N THR A 130 -9.93 -15.75 5.68
CA THR A 130 -10.09 -15.23 4.31
C THR A 130 -11.33 -14.36 4.20
N GLY A 131 -11.23 -13.20 3.56
CA GLY A 131 -12.37 -12.29 3.37
C GLY A 131 -12.63 -11.34 4.54
N GLU A 132 -11.93 -11.53 5.65
CA GLU A 132 -11.99 -10.67 6.84
C GLU A 132 -10.66 -9.92 7.03
N ASN A 133 -10.69 -8.95 7.94
CA ASN A 133 -9.48 -8.25 8.36
C ASN A 133 -8.68 -9.09 9.37
N TYR A 134 -7.46 -8.68 9.72
CA TYR A 134 -6.75 -9.28 10.84
C TYR A 134 -7.55 -9.10 12.14
N ARG A 135 -7.58 -10.13 12.99
CA ARG A 135 -8.26 -10.08 14.30
C ARG A 135 -7.70 -9.02 15.25
N TRP A 136 -6.45 -8.59 15.01
CA TRP A 136 -5.74 -7.56 15.77
C TRP A 136 -5.66 -6.22 15.01
N ALA A 137 -6.35 -6.08 13.88
CA ALA A 137 -6.34 -4.83 13.11
C ALA A 137 -6.91 -3.67 13.95
N TRP A 138 -6.26 -2.51 13.86
CA TRP A 138 -6.79 -1.27 14.42
C TRP A 138 -7.80 -0.62 13.45
N PRO A 139 -8.64 0.35 13.89
CA PRO A 139 -9.75 0.88 13.09
C PRO A 139 -9.39 1.35 11.68
N ASN A 140 -8.18 1.91 11.49
CA ASN A 140 -7.72 2.47 10.22
C ASN A 140 -6.88 1.51 9.39
N GLN A 141 -6.98 0.21 9.65
CA GLN A 141 -6.25 -0.83 8.93
C GLN A 141 -7.24 -1.75 8.23
N LYS A 142 -7.05 -2.01 6.95
CA LYS A 142 -8.01 -2.80 6.16
C LYS A 142 -7.33 -3.75 5.19
N LEU A 143 -7.82 -4.99 5.16
CA LEU A 143 -7.51 -5.96 4.10
C LEU A 143 -8.61 -5.94 3.04
N VAL A 144 -8.22 -5.82 1.78
CA VAL A 144 -9.12 -5.83 0.62
C VAL A 144 -8.71 -6.98 -0.29
N TYR A 145 -9.68 -7.86 -0.58
CA TYR A 145 -9.47 -9.06 -1.38
C TYR A 145 -9.83 -8.86 -2.86
N LYS A 146 -10.34 -7.68 -3.22
CA LYS A 146 -10.59 -7.30 -4.60
C LYS A 146 -9.26 -7.00 -5.31
N PRO A 147 -9.18 -7.23 -6.64
CA PRO A 147 -8.00 -6.85 -7.42
C PRO A 147 -7.69 -5.35 -7.31
N ASP A 148 -6.42 -5.00 -7.40
CA ASP A 148 -5.90 -3.63 -7.36
C ASP A 148 -6.11 -2.87 -8.69
N THR A 149 -7.34 -2.87 -9.21
CA THR A 149 -7.74 -2.00 -10.32
C THR A 149 -7.95 -0.58 -9.81
N TYR A 150 -7.81 0.42 -10.68
CA TYR A 150 -8.02 1.83 -10.34
C TYR A 150 -9.38 2.06 -9.67
N GLU A 151 -10.45 1.46 -10.19
CA GLU A 151 -11.80 1.63 -9.67
C GLU A 151 -11.93 1.07 -8.24
N ASN A 152 -11.29 -0.08 -7.97
CA ASN A 152 -11.30 -0.67 -6.63
C ASN A 152 -10.43 0.14 -5.66
N ILE A 153 -9.23 0.54 -6.07
CA ILE A 153 -8.33 1.36 -5.25
C ILE A 153 -9.02 2.68 -4.86
N LEU A 154 -9.59 3.36 -5.85
CA LEU A 154 -10.28 4.63 -5.66
C LEU A 154 -11.51 4.48 -4.74
N ALA A 155 -12.30 3.41 -4.91
CA ALA A 155 -13.47 3.17 -4.07
C ALA A 155 -13.08 2.97 -2.60
N GLU A 156 -12.02 2.19 -2.33
CA GLU A 156 -11.54 1.95 -0.98
C GLU A 156 -10.90 3.21 -0.36
N PHE A 157 -10.19 4.01 -1.17
CA PHE A 157 -9.71 5.32 -0.76
C PHE A 157 -10.85 6.25 -0.34
N LYS A 158 -11.86 6.44 -1.20
CA LYS A 158 -13.01 7.31 -0.91
C LYS A 158 -13.78 6.85 0.32
N TYR A 159 -13.95 5.54 0.49
CA TYR A 159 -14.55 4.98 1.70
C TYR A 159 -13.76 5.35 2.95
N TYR A 160 -12.43 5.22 2.92
CA TYR A 160 -11.57 5.62 4.03
C TYR A 160 -11.70 7.12 4.36
N ILE A 161 -11.71 7.98 3.34
CA ILE A 161 -11.89 9.43 3.52
C ILE A 161 -13.23 9.72 4.22
N GLN A 162 -14.33 9.14 3.73
CA GLN A 162 -15.68 9.36 4.30
C GLN A 162 -15.78 8.95 5.78
N GLU A 163 -15.13 7.85 6.16
CA GLU A 163 -15.13 7.37 7.56
C GLU A 163 -14.26 8.24 8.48
N ASN A 164 -13.23 8.92 7.95
CA ASN A 164 -12.25 9.68 8.74
C ASN A 164 -12.44 11.21 8.67
N GLU A 165 -13.18 11.76 7.70
CA GLU A 165 -13.57 13.18 7.66
C GLU A 165 -14.77 13.50 8.57
N GLY A 166 -15.45 12.48 9.09
CA GLY A 166 -16.56 12.61 10.04
C GLY A 166 -16.18 12.56 11.52
N GLN A 167 -14.88 12.50 11.85
CA GLN A 167 -14.33 12.42 13.22
C GLN A 167 -13.53 13.68 13.58
#